data_AF-A0A7Y2QBH8-F1
#
_entry.id   AF-A0A7Y2QBH8-F1
#
_cell.length_a   1.000
_cell.length_b   1.000
_cell.length_c   1.000
_cell.angle_alpha   90.00
_cell.angle_beta   90.00
_cell.angle_gamma   90.00
#
_symmetry.space_group_name_H-M   'P 1'
#
loop_
_entity.id
_entity.type
_entity.pdbx_description
1 polymer ?
#
loop_
_entity_poly.entity_id
_entity_poly.type
_entity_poly.pdbx_seq_one_letter_code
_entity_poly.pdbx_strand_id
1 'polypeptide(L)' 'AYTKAKEETFARTNIAEAPWYIVEGNDKKRARLNCIDHLLKQIPYEDVPHEDITLPERVFNPDYERKVLPPELYVPPKY' A
#
# COMPACT_ATOMS: atom_id res chain seq x y z
N ALA A 1 -16.98 2.25 25.09
CA ALA A 1 -16.24 3.51 24.93
C ALA A 1 -15.87 3.78 23.47
N TYR A 2 -15.07 2.91 22.81
CA TYR A 2 -14.59 3.11 21.44
C TYR A 2 -15.68 3.30 20.36
N THR A 3 -16.78 2.55 20.40
CA THR A 3 -17.88 2.71 19.44
C THR A 3 -18.53 4.10 19.51
N LYS A 4 -18.83 4.57 20.72
CA LYS A 4 -19.40 5.91 20.95
C LYS A 4 -18.46 7.01 20.48
N ALA A 5 -17.16 6.88 20.76
CA ALA A 5 -16.15 7.84 20.31
C ALA A 5 -16.04 7.90 18.78
N LYS A 6 -16.11 6.74 18.09
CA LYS A 6 -16.13 6.68 16.62
C LYS A 6 -17.33 7.44 16.04
N GLU A 7 -18.52 7.18 16.57
CA GLU A 7 -19.76 7.83 16.13
C GLU A 7 -19.72 9.34 16.33
N GLU A 8 -19.23 9.80 17.49
CA GLU A 8 -19.06 11.23 17.77
C GLU A 8 -18.06 11.89 16.82
N THR A 9 -16.93 11.24 16.53
CA THR A 9 -15.95 11.73 15.55
C THR A 9 -16.59 11.91 14.17
N PHE A 10 -17.34 10.92 13.68
CA PHE A 10 -18.01 11.01 12.39
C PHE A 10 -19.06 12.13 12.37
N ALA A 11 -19.88 12.23 13.41
CA ALA A 11 -20.90 13.27 13.50
C ALA A 11 -20.33 14.69 13.47
N ARG A 12 -19.11 14.89 14.00
CA ARG A 12 -18.50 16.22 14.11
C ARG A 12 -17.56 16.59 12.96
N THR A 13 -16.99 15.62 12.25
CA THR A 13 -15.89 15.86 11.30
C THR A 13 -16.13 15.33 9.88
N ASN A 14 -17.21 14.59 9.64
CA ASN A 14 -17.58 14.17 8.29
C ASN A 14 -18.26 15.30 7.53
N ILE A 15 -17.49 16.05 6.75
CA ILE A 15 -17.95 17.19 5.94
C ILE A 15 -17.72 16.93 4.45
N ALA A 16 -18.40 17.69 3.58
CA ALA A 16 -18.38 17.46 2.13
C ALA A 16 -16.97 17.59 1.53
N GLU A 17 -16.14 18.48 2.08
CA GLU A 17 -14.77 18.73 1.64
C GLU A 17 -13.78 17.68 2.17
N ALA A 18 -14.14 16.95 3.23
CA ALA A 18 -13.31 15.94 3.89
C ALA A 18 -14.17 14.77 4.40
N PRO A 19 -14.73 13.96 3.50
CA PRO A 19 -15.62 12.88 3.88
C PRO A 19 -14.87 11.71 4.54
N TRP A 20 -15.50 11.11 5.54
CA TRP A 20 -15.09 9.83 6.11
C TRP A 20 -15.68 8.68 5.30
N TYR A 21 -14.83 7.70 4.96
CA TYR A 21 -15.25 6.44 4.32
C TYR A 21 -15.01 5.26 5.25
N ILE A 22 -15.99 4.36 5.34
CA ILE A 22 -15.91 3.15 6.17
C ILE A 22 -15.52 1.97 5.26
N VAL A 23 -14.47 1.24 5.64
CA VAL A 23 -14.02 0.03 4.94
C VAL A 23 -14.16 -1.18 5.87
N GLU A 24 -14.89 -2.21 5.46
CA GLU A 24 -15.00 -3.44 6.23
C GLU A 24 -13.67 -4.21 6.27
N GLY A 25 -13.14 -4.41 7.48
CA GLY A 25 -11.78 -4.94 7.71
C GLY A 25 -11.68 -6.44 8.03
N ASN A 26 -12.79 -7.18 8.09
CA ASN A 26 -12.78 -8.61 8.48
C ASN A 26 -11.95 -9.46 7.50
N ASP A 27 -12.13 -9.25 6.19
CA ASP A 27 -11.22 -9.75 5.16
C ASP A 27 -10.17 -8.68 4.85
N LYS A 28 -8.98 -8.83 5.44
CA LYS A 28 -7.88 -7.88 5.29
C LYS A 28 -7.41 -7.71 3.84
N LYS A 29 -7.48 -8.75 3.00
CA LYS A 29 -7.04 -8.66 1.60
C LYS A 29 -8.02 -7.81 0.81
N ARG A 30 -9.32 -8.09 0.95
CA ARG A 30 -10.39 -7.31 0.31
C ARG A 30 -10.41 -5.87 0.81
N ALA A 31 -10.28 -5.65 2.12
CA ALA A 31 -10.24 -4.31 2.71
C ALA A 31 -9.14 -3.43 2.08
N ARG A 32 -7.94 -3.99 1.87
CA ARG A 32 -6.82 -3.27 1.25
C ARG A 32 -7.12 -2.92 -0.21
N LEU A 33 -7.61 -3.89 -0.99
CA LEU A 33 -7.94 -3.67 -2.40
C LEU A 33 -9.04 -2.61 -2.57
N ASN A 34 -10.10 -2.69 -1.76
CA ASN A 34 -11.20 -1.72 -1.79
C ASN A 34 -10.72 -0.31 -1.39
N CYS A 35 -9.87 -0.20 -0.37
CA CYS A 35 -9.32 1.09 0.05
C CYS A 35 -8.47 1.74 -1.06
N ILE A 36 -7.59 0.96 -1.70
CA ILE A 36 -6.74 1.44 -2.80
C ILE A 36 -7.61 1.86 -4.00
N ASP A 37 -8.52 1.00 -4.46
CA ASP A 37 -9.41 1.29 -5.59
C ASP A 37 -10.25 2.56 -5.36
N HIS A 38 -10.81 2.70 -4.17
CA HIS A 38 -11.60 3.88 -3.82
C HIS A 38 -10.78 5.17 -3.84
N LEU A 39 -9.57 5.15 -3.27
CA LEU A 39 -8.66 6.30 -3.28
C LEU A 39 -8.27 6.69 -4.71
N LEU A 40 -7.88 5.71 -5.52
CA LEU A 40 -7.45 5.94 -6.91
C LEU A 40 -8.57 6.54 -7.77
N LYS A 41 -9.84 6.16 -7.54
CA LYS A 41 -10.99 6.74 -8.26
C LYS A 41 -11.30 8.19 -7.90
N GLN A 42 -10.85 8.68 -6.75
CA GLN A 42 -11.08 10.07 -6.34
C GLN A 42 -10.10 11.06 -6.98
N ILE A 43 -8.94 10.56 -7.39
CA ILE A 43 -7.88 11.38 -7.97
C ILE A 43 -7.90 11.14 -9.48
N PRO A 44 -8.16 12.15 -10.32
CA PRO A 44 -8.01 11.99 -11.77
C PRO A 44 -6.50 11.86 -12.08
N TYR A 45 -6.02 10.63 -12.20
CA TYR A 45 -4.67 10.34 -12.65
C TYR A 45 -4.71 9.87 -14.10
N GLU A 46 -3.75 10.33 -14.86
CA GLU A 46 -3.51 9.92 -16.24
C GLU A 46 -2.11 9.34 -16.36
N ASP A 47 -1.89 8.59 -17.43
CA ASP A 47 -0.56 8.11 -17.75
C ASP A 47 0.33 9.31 -18.07
N VAL A 48 1.34 9.52 -17.24
CA VAL A 48 2.35 10.53 -17.48
C VAL A 48 3.34 9.96 -18.50
N PRO A 49 3.70 10.69 -19.57
CA PRO A 49 4.73 10.23 -20.49
C PRO A 49 6.05 10.10 -19.74
N HIS A 50 6.66 8.92 -19.80
CA HIS A 50 8.00 8.65 -19.29
C HIS A 50 8.95 8.48 -20.47
N GLU A 51 10.22 8.85 -20.29
CA GLU A 51 11.25 8.50 -21.28
C GLU A 51 11.44 6.98 -21.32
N ASP A 52 11.55 6.43 -22.52
CA ASP A 52 11.81 5.01 -22.71
C ASP A 52 13.20 4.66 -22.15
N ILE A 53 13.23 3.86 -21.09
CA ILE A 53 14.48 3.34 -20.52
C ILE A 53 14.86 2.03 -21.21
N THR A 54 16.00 2.04 -21.90
CA THR A 54 16.60 0.79 -22.39
C THR A 54 17.42 0.15 -21.28
N LEU A 55 16.89 -0.92 -20.69
CA LEU A 55 17.68 -1.73 -19.76
C LEU A 55 18.85 -2.39 -20.51
N PRO A 56 20.04 -2.47 -19.89
CA PRO A 56 21.15 -3.21 -20.49
C PRO A 56 20.78 -4.69 -20.64
N GLU A 57 21.42 -5.38 -21.59
CA GLU A 57 21.26 -6.82 -21.72
C GLU A 57 21.61 -7.52 -20.40
N ARG A 58 20.83 -8.57 -20.08
CA ARG A 58 21.06 -9.36 -18.89
C ARG A 58 22.39 -10.08 -18.99
N VAL A 59 23.35 -9.68 -18.16
CA VAL A 59 24.63 -10.39 -18.02
C VAL A 59 24.42 -11.62 -17.14
N PHE A 60 24.52 -12.81 -17.72
CA PHE A 60 24.64 -14.06 -16.95
C PHE A 60 26.11 -14.24 -16.54
N ASN A 61 26.38 -14.25 -15.24
CA ASN A 61 27.69 -14.57 -14.70
C ASN A 61 27.66 -15.99 -14.12
N PRO A 62 28.29 -16.99 -14.77
CA PRO A 62 28.35 -18.37 -14.26
C PRO A 62 29.13 -18.48 -12.94
N ASP A 63 30.04 -17.54 -12.65
CA ASP A 63 30.82 -17.49 -11.42
C ASP A 63 30.07 -16.78 -10.27
N TYR A 64 28.86 -16.27 -10.54
CA TYR A 64 28.03 -15.63 -9.52
C TYR A 64 27.32 -16.68 -8.67
N GLU A 65 27.91 -17.00 -7.51
CA GLU A 65 27.23 -17.72 -6.45
C GLU A 65 26.49 -16.75 -5.52
N ARG A 66 25.19 -16.97 -5.33
CA ARG A 66 24.40 -16.22 -4.35
C ARG A 66 24.93 -16.56 -2.96
N LYS A 67 25.64 -15.61 -2.34
CA LYS A 67 26.10 -15.75 -0.96
C LYS A 67 24.90 -15.85 -0.02
N VAL A 68 25.03 -16.71 0.99
CA VAL A 68 24.15 -16.68 2.17
C VAL A 68 24.43 -15.37 2.89
N LEU A 69 23.43 -14.50 2.97
CA LEU A 69 23.55 -13.24 3.70
C LEU A 69 23.68 -13.53 5.20
N PRO A 70 24.45 -12.73 5.96
CA PRO A 70 24.57 -12.92 7.40
C PRO A 70 23.22 -12.74 8.11
N PRO A 71 22.96 -13.48 9.22
CA PRO A 71 21.71 -13.43 9.98
C PRO A 71 21.31 -12.02 10.43
N GLU A 72 22.28 -11.14 10.72
CA GLU A 72 22.02 -9.78 11.21
C GLU A 72 21.29 -8.89 10.18
N LEU A 73 21.34 -9.23 8.89
CA LEU A 73 20.61 -8.51 7.84
C LEU A 73 19.12 -8.89 7.77
N TYR A 74 18.72 -10.00 8.40
CA TYR A 74 17.34 -10.43 8.41
C TYR A 74 16.59 -9.78 9.57
N VAL A 75 15.39 -9.27 9.28
CA VAL A 75 14.49 -8.76 10.32
C VAL A 75 14.06 -9.93 11.21
N PRO A 76 14.21 -9.82 12.55
CA PRO A 76 13.82 -10.91 13.46
C PRO A 76 12.34 -11.28 13.31
N PRO A 77 12.00 -12.58 13.21
CA PRO A 77 10.61 -13.02 13.19
C PRO A 77 9.97 -12.74 14.56
N LYS A 78 8.84 -12.03 14.55
CA LYS A 78 8.11 -11.60 15.77
C LYS A 78 6.90 -12.50 16.10
N TYR A 79 6.47 -13.33 15.16
CA TYR A 79 5.28 -14.17 15.25
C TYR A 79 5.60 -15.59 14.81
#